data_AF-A0A0G1DAB8-F1
#
_entry.id   AF-A0A0G1DAB8-F1
#
_cell.length_a   1.000
_cell.length_b   1.000
_cell.length_c   1.000
_cell.angle_alpha   90.00
_cell.angle_beta   90.00
_cell.angle_gamma   90.00
#
_symmetry.space_group_name_H-M   'P 1'
#
loop_
_entity.id
_entity.type
_entity.pdbx_description
1 polymer ?
#
loop_
_entity_poly.entity_id
_entity_poly.type
_entity_poly.pdbx_seq_one_letter_code
_entity_poly.pdbx_strand_id
1 'polypeptide(L)' 'MGVIISGPKDKQEYYKAEAEKLRRQADEVEKIENYPEAKRLRALASQLDTKAEIIEDQLKSI' A
#
# COMPACT_ATOMS: atom_id res chain seq x y z
N MET A 1 20.59 -12.88 6.50
CA MET A 1 19.51 -12.95 5.50
C MET A 1 18.88 -11.57 5.40
N GLY A 2 19.40 -10.70 4.54
CA GLY A 2 18.78 -9.41 4.27
C GLY A 2 18.00 -9.54 2.98
N VAL A 3 16.68 -9.33 3.01
CA VAL A 3 15.89 -9.20 1.79
C VAL A 3 16.28 -7.85 1.20
N ILE A 4 17.30 -7.84 0.35
CA ILE A 4 17.59 -6.71 -0.51
C ILE A 4 16.38 -6.64 -1.44
N ILE A 5 15.49 -5.67 -1.23
CA ILE A 5 14.42 -5.37 -2.16
C ILE A 5 15.12 -4.88 -3.43
N SER A 6 15.31 -5.79 -4.38
CA SER A 6 16.30 -5.72 -5.46
C SER A 6 15.67 -5.10 -6.70
N GLY A 7 15.07 -3.92 -6.54
CA GLY A 7 14.59 -3.15 -7.68
C GLY A 7 13.45 -2.19 -7.33
N PRO A 8 13.22 -1.14 -8.13
CA PRO A 8 12.05 -0.29 -7.98
C PRO A 8 10.76 -1.10 -8.18
N LYS A 9 10.77 -2.11 -9.05
CA LYS A 9 9.62 -2.99 -9.30
C LYS A 9 9.19 -3.79 -8.07
N ASP A 10 10.13 -4.34 -7.31
CA ASP A 10 9.84 -5.06 -6.07
C ASP A 10 9.25 -4.11 -5.00
N LYS A 11 9.73 -2.86 -4.94
CA LYS A 11 9.16 -1.84 -4.05
C LYS A 11 7.74 -1.45 -4.46
N GLN A 12 7.48 -1.35 -5.76
CA GLN A 12 6.14 -1.09 -6.29
C GLN A 12 5.17 -2.22 -5.91
N GLU A 13 5.56 -3.47 -6.14
CA GLU A 13 4.75 -4.64 -5.76
C GLU A 13 4.52 -4.71 -4.25
N TYR A 14 5.56 -4.44 -3.46
CA TYR A 14 5.44 -4.35 -2.00
C TYR A 14 4.41 -3.31 -1.56
N TYR A 15 4.45 -2.10 -2.11
CA TYR A 15 3.50 -1.06 -1.75
C TYR A 15 2.07 -1.38 -2.21
N LYS A 16 1.88 -1.98 -3.39
CA LYS A 16 0.57 -2.45 -3.85
C LYS A 16 0.00 -3.55 -2.93
N ALA A 17 0.83 -4.53 -2.55
CA ALA A 17 0.42 -5.61 -1.65
C ALA A 17 0.08 -5.10 -0.24
N GLU A 18 0.87 -4.18 0.30
CA GLU A 18 0.62 -3.61 1.62
C GLU A 18 -0.62 -2.68 1.61
N ALA A 19 -0.86 -1.93 0.52
CA ALA A 19 -2.09 -1.17 0.35
C ALA A 19 -3.33 -2.07 0.36
N GLU A 20 -3.29 -3.20 -0.35
CA GLU A 20 -4.39 -4.16 -0.38
C GLU A 20 -4.65 -4.78 1.00
N LYS A 21 -3.59 -5.11 1.73
CA LYS A 21 -3.69 -5.62 3.11
C LYS A 21 -4.34 -4.60 4.04
N LEU A 22 -3.97 -3.32 3.95
CA LEU A 22 -4.58 -2.24 4.72
C LEU A 22 -6.06 -2.03 4.37
N ARG A 23 -6.44 -2.18 3.10
CA ARG A 23 -7.86 -2.13 2.70
C ARG A 23 -8.66 -3.26 3.33
N ARG A 24 -8.15 -4.50 3.29
CA ARG A 24 -8.80 -5.64 3.95
C ARG A 24 -8.92 -5.42 5.46
N GLN A 25 -7.86 -4.91 6.10
CA GLN A 25 -7.92 -4.54 7.53
C GLN A 25 -8.95 -3.44 7.79
N ALA A 26 -9.04 -2.43 6.93
CA ALA A 26 -10.04 -1.38 7.05
C ALA A 26 -11.46 -1.95 7.00
N ASP A 27 -11.72 -2.91 6.10
CA ASP A 27 -13.03 -3.54 5.97
C ASP A 27 -13.36 -4.42 7.19
N GLU A 28 -12.40 -5.15 7.77
CA GLU A 28 -12.59 -5.88 9.03
C GLU A 28 -12.88 -4.94 10.21
N VAL A 29 -12.21 -3.79 10.24
CA VAL A 29 -12.40 -2.76 11.27
C VAL A 29 -13.74 -2.02 11.09
N GLU A 30 -14.21 -1.87 9.85
CA GLU A 30 -15.53 -1.31 9.56
C GLU A 30 -16.66 -2.27 9.99
N LYS A 31 -16.47 -3.58 9.87
CA LYS A 31 -17.44 -4.60 10.36
C LYS A 31 -17.69 -4.54 11.87
N ILE A 32 -16.71 -4.07 12.65
CA ILE A 32 -16.85 -3.84 14.09
C ILE A 32 -17.28 -2.41 14.42
N GLU A 33 -17.82 -1.68 13.44
CA GLU A 33 -18.31 -0.30 13.54
C GLU A 33 -17.24 0.73 13.95
N ASN A 34 -15.95 0.40 13.78
CA ASN A 34 -14.84 1.31 14.08
C ASN A 34 -14.48 2.13 12.83
N TYR A 35 -15.41 2.98 12.41
CA TYR A 35 -15.27 3.85 11.23
C TYR A 35 -14.04 4.78 11.25
N PRO A 36 -13.63 5.38 12.39
CA PRO A 36 -12.45 6.24 12.42
C PRO A 36 -11.16 5.49 12.05
N GLU A 37 -10.99 4.28 12.56
CA GLU A 37 -9.82 3.46 12.29
C GLU A 37 -9.85 2.87 10.88
N ALA A 38 -11.01 2.43 10.40
CA ALA A 38 -11.20 2.03 9.00
C ALA A 38 -10.83 3.17 8.02
N LYS A 39 -11.23 4.41 8.33
CA LYS A 39 -10.85 5.59 7.54
C LYS A 39 -9.34 5.86 7.55
N ARG A 40 -8.67 5.70 8.69
CA ARG A 40 -7.21 5.83 8.79
C ARG A 40 -6.50 4.77 7.95
N LEU A 41 -6.94 3.52 8.03
CA LEU A 41 -6.37 2.42 7.26
C LEU A 41 -6.56 2.62 5.74
N ARG A 42 -7.74 3.09 5.31
CA ARG A 42 -7.98 3.46 3.90
C ARG A 42 -7.08 4.62 3.44
N ALA A 43 -6.88 5.63 4.28
CA ALA A 43 -5.98 6.74 3.96
C ALA A 43 -4.53 6.27 3.82
N LEU A 44 -4.07 5.37 4.70
CA LEU A 44 -2.74 4.77 4.60
C LEU A 44 -2.59 3.92 3.34
N ALA A 45 -3.60 3.11 2.99
CA ALA A 45 -3.60 2.36 1.74
C ALA A 45 -3.44 3.28 0.53
N SER A 46 -4.21 4.38 0.47
CA SER A 46 -4.11 5.37 -0.61
C SER A 46 -2.72 6.00 -0.70
N GLN A 47 -2.05 6.26 0.43
CA GLN A 47 -0.68 6.79 0.41
C GLN A 47 0.32 5.78 -0.16
N LEU A 48 0.12 4.48 0.10
CA LEU A 48 0.95 3.42 -0.46
C LEU A 48 0.72 3.25 -1.96
N ASP A 49 -0.53 3.36 -2.42
CA ASP A 49 -0.85 3.38 -3.85
C ASP A 49 -0.14 4.53 -4.56
N THR A 50 -0.19 5.75 -4.01
CA THR A 50 0.55 6.90 -4.58
C THR A 50 2.06 6.64 -4.62
N LYS A 51 2.64 6.01 -3.61
CA LYS A 51 4.07 5.63 -3.64
C LYS A 51 4.37 4.59 -4.72
N ALA A 52 3.46 3.64 -4.94
CA ALA A 52 3.59 2.66 -6.00
C ALA A 52 3.48 3.31 -7.39
N GLU A 53 2.56 4.26 -7.57
CA GLU A 53 2.41 5.03 -8.82
C GLU A 53 3.65 5.86 -9.12
N ILE A 54 4.21 6.56 -8.14
CA ILE A 54 5.46 7.33 -8.32
C ILE A 54 6.60 6.42 -8.79
N ILE A 55 6.70 5.21 -8.24
CA ILE A 55 7.72 4.25 -8.68
C ILE A 55 7.42 3.72 -10.08
N GLU A 56 6.15 3.52 -10.42
CA GLU A 56 5.75 3.15 -11.78
C GLU A 56 6.14 4.22 -12.80
N ASP A 57 5.93 5.49 -12.48
CA ASP A 57 6.30 6.62 -13.32
C ASP A 57 7.82 6.78 -13.43
N GLN A 58 8.55 6.53 -12.35
CA GLN A 58 10.01 6.46 -12.37
C GLN A 58 10.52 5.32 -13.26
N LEU A 59 9.87 4.14 -13.20
CA LEU A 59 10.22 3.00 -14.05
C LEU A 59 9.90 3.22 -15.53
N LYS A 60 8.82 3.95 -15.85
CA LYS A 60 8.45 4.31 -17.23
C LYS A 60 9.35 5.39 -17.85
N SER A 61 9.97 6.21 -16.99
CA SER A 61 10.87 7.30 -17.43
C SER A 61 12.32 6.85 -17.66
N ILE A 62 12.64 5.58 -17.38
CA ILE A 62 13.95 4.95 -17.61
C ILE A 62 13.85 4.05 -18.85
#